data_AF-A0A968KGT1-F1
#
_entry.id   AF-A0A968KGT1-F1
#
_cell.length_a   1.000
_cell.length_b   1.000
_cell.length_c   1.000
_cell.angle_alpha   90.00
_cell.angle_beta   90.00
_cell.angle_gamma   90.00
#
_symmetry.space_group_name_H-M   'P 1'
#
loop_
_entity.id
_entity.type
_entity.pdbx_description
1 polymer ?
#
loop_
_entity_poly.entity_id
_entity_poly.type
_entity_poly.pdbx_seq_one_letter_code
_entity_poly.pdbx_strand_id
1 'polypeptide(L)'
;MASDPLINNPRYVKLTEEQIQRKHRRARRNITLLILSLVGLTLLEIYILRKQGTSIADNINILFLFNVIIILLVLLIVMITRNLVKLYNERKSRIIGSKFQTKLIIAFCILALVPATLLFFVASKLFSYSIGNWFSIQVERSLQQSMEVAREYYSHMEKKSQFHARKLEELITQNQLYLQEKRDILQRLVETKTEEYELGGVIVYDQLGQVVVSYANQSMPQNYTNLDYADLIRDSMESESITEMSSHTKGNYLVVVLPLKQVVEGKTAIWGYILTLSKIPKSTIIKIESIRNTFEDYKKQSFLKLPVSANYYTTFILMTLLILFS
;
A
#
# COMPACT_ATOMS: atom_id res chain seq x y z
N MET A 1 68.01 -51.35 42.30
CA MET A 1 66.78 -51.56 41.50
C MET A 1 65.85 -50.39 41.78
N ALA A 2 65.52 -49.65 40.72
CA ALA A 2 64.69 -48.45 40.76
C ALA A 2 63.21 -48.79 40.92
N SER A 3 62.47 -47.96 41.65
CA SER A 3 61.05 -47.71 41.39
C SER A 3 60.69 -46.32 41.93
N ASP A 4 60.54 -45.38 41.00
CA ASP A 4 60.11 -44.01 41.21
C ASP A 4 58.59 -43.95 40.96
N PRO A 5 57.74 -43.60 41.93
CA PRO A 5 56.31 -43.45 41.69
C PRO A 5 55.97 -41.98 41.50
N LEU A 6 56.28 -41.45 40.32
CA LEU A 6 55.61 -40.31 39.72
C LEU A 6 54.19 -40.71 39.30
N ILE A 7 53.27 -40.96 40.25
CA ILE A 7 51.85 -41.05 39.93
C ILE A 7 51.04 -40.39 41.05
N ASN A 8 50.13 -39.52 40.61
CA ASN A 8 48.92 -39.04 41.29
C ASN A 8 49.00 -37.68 42.00
N ASN A 9 48.59 -36.61 41.30
CA ASN A 9 47.22 -36.06 41.43
C ASN A 9 47.18 -34.61 40.87
N PRO A 10 46.51 -34.32 39.75
CA PRO A 10 46.22 -32.95 39.39
C PRO A 10 45.25 -32.38 40.43
N ARG A 11 45.69 -31.43 41.26
CA ARG A 11 44.82 -30.66 42.15
C ARG A 11 43.71 -29.99 41.33
N TYR A 12 42.58 -30.67 41.17
CA TYR A 12 41.32 -30.03 40.85
C TYR A 12 40.96 -29.16 42.05
N VAL A 13 41.32 -27.88 42.00
CA VAL A 13 40.79 -26.86 42.90
C VAL A 13 39.28 -26.81 42.65
N LYS A 14 38.50 -27.55 43.45
CA LYS A 14 37.04 -27.46 43.46
C LYS A 14 36.68 -26.01 43.79
N LEU A 15 36.02 -25.33 42.85
CA LEU A 15 35.45 -24.00 43.07
C LEU A 15 34.56 -24.04 44.32
N THR A 16 34.84 -23.18 45.29
CA THR A 16 34.10 -23.07 46.56
C THR A 16 32.62 -22.76 46.27
N GLU A 17 31.66 -23.28 47.04
CA GLU A 17 30.22 -23.08 46.79
C GLU A 17 29.82 -21.60 46.61
N GLU A 18 30.50 -20.69 47.32
CA GLU A 18 30.33 -19.24 47.14
C GLU A 18 30.68 -18.74 45.73
N GLN A 19 31.72 -19.29 45.09
CA GLN A 19 32.14 -18.89 43.74
C GLN A 19 31.14 -19.36 42.68
N ILE A 20 30.54 -20.54 42.89
CA ILE A 20 29.47 -21.07 42.03
C ILE A 20 28.21 -20.21 42.17
N GLN A 21 27.80 -19.88 43.40
CA GLN A 21 26.64 -19.02 43.63
C GLN A 21 26.80 -17.60 43.06
N ARG A 22 28.00 -16.99 43.20
CA ARG A 22 28.31 -15.67 42.60
C ARG A 22 28.24 -15.69 41.08
N LYS A 23 28.60 -16.81 40.43
CA LYS A 23 28.49 -16.98 38.97
C LYS A 23 27.02 -17.08 38.53
N HIS A 24 26.19 -17.85 39.23
CA HIS A 24 24.75 -17.97 38.94
C HIS A 24 23.98 -16.67 39.20
N ARG A 25 24.31 -15.90 40.26
CA ARG A 25 23.67 -14.60 40.53
C ARG A 25 23.92 -13.57 39.43
N ARG A 26 25.14 -13.51 38.88
CA ARG A 26 25.49 -12.62 37.76
C ARG A 26 24.80 -13.05 36.46
N ALA A 27 24.73 -14.35 36.21
CA ALA A 27 24.01 -14.89 35.05
C ALA A 27 22.51 -14.54 35.12
N ARG A 28 21.87 -14.77 36.27
CA ARG A 28 20.47 -14.40 36.50
C ARG A 28 20.23 -12.90 36.32
N ARG A 29 21.10 -12.05 36.87
CA ARG A 29 21.00 -10.58 36.73
C ARG A 29 21.06 -10.13 35.26
N ASN A 30 22.00 -10.67 34.49
CA ASN A 30 22.14 -10.34 33.07
C ASN A 30 20.92 -10.81 32.26
N ILE A 31 20.37 -12.00 32.58
CA ILE A 31 19.14 -12.50 31.96
C ILE A 31 17.95 -11.61 32.30
N THR A 32 17.79 -11.18 33.56
CA THR A 32 16.71 -10.24 33.94
C THR A 32 16.86 -8.88 33.27
N LEU A 33 18.08 -8.35 33.10
CA LEU A 33 18.30 -7.09 32.37
C LEU A 33 17.97 -7.24 30.88
N LEU A 34 18.28 -8.40 30.29
CA LEU A 34 17.90 -8.76 28.92
C LEU A 34 16.38 -8.75 28.73
N ILE A 35 15.67 -9.43 29.63
CA ILE A 35 14.20 -9.52 29.61
C ILE A 35 13.58 -8.12 29.83
N LEU A 36 14.09 -7.35 30.79
CA LEU A 36 13.58 -6.01 31.08
C LEU A 36 13.80 -5.03 29.91
N SER A 37 14.98 -5.10 29.26
CA SER A 37 15.29 -4.33 28.06
C SER A 37 14.35 -4.71 26.91
N LEU A 38 14.12 -6.01 26.71
CA LEU A 38 13.21 -6.51 25.69
C LEU A 38 11.77 -6.03 25.89
N VAL A 39 11.27 -6.12 27.13
CA VAL A 39 9.93 -5.64 27.51
C VAL A 39 9.82 -4.13 27.36
N GLY A 40 10.86 -3.37 27.74
CA GLY A 40 10.88 -1.92 27.59
C GLY A 40 10.83 -1.47 26.14
N LEU A 41 11.60 -2.10 25.25
CA LEU A 41 11.61 -1.78 23.83
C LEU A 41 10.29 -2.16 23.13
N THR A 42 9.71 -3.31 23.45
CA THR A 42 8.39 -3.71 22.91
C THR A 42 7.27 -2.75 23.32
N LEU A 43 7.26 -2.30 24.58
CA LEU A 43 6.28 -1.31 25.05
C LEU A 43 6.46 0.05 24.36
N LEU A 44 7.70 0.47 24.16
CA LEU A 44 8.01 1.71 23.44
C LEU A 44 7.56 1.64 21.97
N GLU A 45 7.76 0.49 21.31
CA GLU A 45 7.30 0.24 19.95
C GLU A 45 5.77 0.34 19.85
N ILE A 46 5.03 -0.36 20.71
CA ILE A 46 3.56 -0.32 20.75
C ILE A 46 3.06 1.12 20.97
N TYR A 47 3.74 1.89 21.82
CA TYR A 47 3.41 3.29 22.07
C TYR A 47 3.58 4.16 20.81
N ILE A 48 4.68 3.98 20.06
CA ILE A 48 4.94 4.71 18.82
C ILE A 48 3.90 4.38 17.74
N LEU A 49 3.52 3.09 17.59
CA LEU A 49 2.50 2.67 16.62
C LEU A 49 1.11 3.21 16.97
N ARG A 50 0.68 3.11 18.24
CA ARG A 50 -0.60 3.65 18.69
C ARG A 50 -0.74 5.14 18.44
N LYS A 51 0.34 5.91 18.64
CA LYS A 51 0.36 7.35 18.38
C LYS A 51 0.23 7.69 16.88
N GLN A 52 0.55 6.75 15.99
CA GLN A 52 0.52 6.93 14.54
C GLN A 52 -0.74 6.34 13.86
N GLY A 53 -1.69 5.79 14.64
CA GLY A 53 -2.99 5.34 14.13
C GLY A 53 -2.96 4.09 13.24
N THR A 54 -1.87 3.32 13.27
CA THR A 54 -1.73 2.10 12.44
C THR A 54 -2.33 0.88 13.13
N SER A 55 -3.02 0.03 12.35
CA SER A 55 -3.53 -1.25 12.85
C SER A 55 -2.38 -2.23 13.07
N ILE A 56 -2.35 -2.84 14.26
CA ILE A 56 -1.31 -3.80 14.68
C ILE A 56 -1.41 -5.10 13.88
N ALA A 57 -2.62 -5.47 13.45
CA ALA A 57 -2.90 -6.74 12.76
C ALA A 57 -2.24 -6.81 11.37
N ASP A 58 -2.24 -5.70 10.62
CA ASP A 58 -1.72 -5.66 9.25
C ASP A 58 -0.20 -5.74 9.19
N ASN A 59 0.50 -5.49 10.30
CA ASN A 59 1.95 -5.38 10.37
C ASN A 59 2.61 -6.46 11.22
N ILE A 60 1.90 -7.54 11.57
CA ILE A 60 2.39 -8.56 12.51
C ILE A 60 3.73 -9.18 12.09
N ASN A 61 3.94 -9.38 10.78
CA ASN A 61 5.19 -9.93 10.24
C ASN A 61 6.36 -8.96 10.43
N ILE A 62 6.15 -7.67 10.20
CA ILE A 62 7.17 -6.62 10.36
C ILE A 62 7.51 -6.46 11.84
N LEU A 63 6.50 -6.48 12.72
CA LEU A 63 6.67 -6.43 14.17
C LEU A 63 7.44 -7.64 14.70
N PHE A 64 7.11 -8.84 14.23
CA PHE A 64 7.82 -10.06 14.59
C PHE A 64 9.30 -9.97 14.18
N LEU A 65 9.57 -9.55 12.95
CA LEU A 65 10.93 -9.44 12.44
C LEU A 65 11.76 -8.42 13.23
N PHE A 66 11.19 -7.24 13.52
CA PHE A 66 11.84 -6.20 14.33
C PHE A 66 12.15 -6.70 15.74
N ASN A 67 11.23 -7.43 16.36
CA ASN A 67 11.42 -8.01 17.70
C ASN A 67 12.53 -9.06 17.75
N VAL A 68 12.59 -9.96 16.76
CA VAL A 68 13.68 -10.94 16.64
C VAL A 68 15.04 -10.24 16.53
N ILE A 69 15.12 -9.18 15.73
CA ILE A 69 16.35 -8.39 15.55
C ILE A 69 16.76 -7.71 16.87
N ILE A 70 15.81 -7.14 17.62
CA ILE A 70 16.09 -6.54 18.94
C ILE A 70 16.64 -7.57 19.91
N ILE A 71 16.03 -8.76 19.99
CA ILE A 71 16.53 -9.83 20.88
C ILE A 71 17.98 -10.17 20.55
N LEU A 72 18.29 -10.31 19.26
CA LEU A 72 19.62 -10.64 18.79
C LEU A 72 20.63 -9.52 19.11
N LEU A 73 20.24 -8.25 18.96
CA LEU A 73 21.04 -7.08 19.33
C LEU A 73 21.33 -7.03 20.83
N VAL A 74 20.32 -7.20 21.69
CA VAL A 74 20.52 -7.16 23.15
C VAL A 74 21.39 -8.34 23.59
N LEU A 75 21.20 -9.53 23.02
CA LEU A 75 22.05 -10.70 23.29
C LEU A 75 23.51 -10.42 22.91
N LEU A 76 23.75 -9.80 21.75
CA LEU A 76 25.07 -9.41 21.30
C LEU A 76 25.70 -8.37 22.25
N ILE A 77 24.98 -7.33 22.65
CA ILE A 77 25.45 -6.31 23.60
C ILE A 77 25.83 -6.95 24.94
N VAL A 78 25.03 -7.89 25.44
CA VAL A 78 25.33 -8.61 26.69
C VAL A 78 26.57 -9.49 26.53
N MET A 79 26.73 -10.18 25.39
CA MET A 79 27.92 -10.97 25.09
C MET A 79 29.18 -10.10 25.06
N ILE A 80 29.12 -8.97 24.35
CA ILE A 80 30.19 -7.97 24.24
C ILE A 80 30.56 -7.45 25.63
N THR A 81 29.58 -6.93 26.37
CA THR A 81 29.80 -6.36 27.72
C THR A 81 30.43 -7.39 28.65
N ARG A 82 30.00 -8.65 28.60
CA ARG A 82 30.59 -9.74 29.39
C ARG A 82 32.07 -9.97 29.02
N ASN A 83 32.39 -10.02 27.74
CA ASN A 83 33.76 -10.22 27.27
C ASN A 83 34.67 -9.04 27.63
N LEU A 84 34.20 -7.79 27.48
CA LEU A 84 34.96 -6.60 27.90
C LEU A 84 35.21 -6.58 29.42
N VAL A 85 34.19 -6.91 30.24
CA VAL A 85 34.35 -6.96 31.71
C VAL A 85 35.34 -8.04 32.13
N LYS A 86 35.33 -9.21 31.46
CA LYS A 86 36.31 -10.28 31.71
C LYS A 86 37.72 -9.81 31.38
N LEU A 87 37.92 -9.23 30.20
CA LEU A 87 39.20 -8.70 29.73
C LEU A 87 39.74 -7.60 30.67
N TYR A 88 38.87 -6.70 31.12
CA TYR A 88 39.22 -5.65 32.07
C TYR A 88 39.66 -6.22 33.43
N ASN A 89 38.97 -7.24 33.95
CA ASN A 89 39.33 -7.88 35.23
C ASN A 89 40.63 -8.70 35.14
N GLU A 90 40.88 -9.38 34.02
CA GLU A 90 42.15 -10.09 33.78
C GLU A 90 43.33 -9.11 33.73
N ARG A 91 43.12 -7.91 33.16
CA ARG A 91 44.12 -6.83 33.17
C ARG A 91 44.47 -6.36 34.59
N LYS A 92 43.51 -6.32 35.51
CA LYS A 92 43.73 -5.95 36.92
C LYS A 92 44.57 -6.99 37.67
N SER A 93 44.61 -8.23 37.19
CA SER A 93 45.24 -9.37 37.88
C SER A 93 46.75 -9.56 37.59
N ARG A 94 47.41 -8.60 36.91
CA ARG A 94 48.89 -8.52 36.69
C ARG A 94 49.57 -9.85 36.27
N ILE A 95 48.97 -10.59 35.34
CA ILE A 95 49.59 -11.79 34.76
C ILE A 95 50.69 -11.34 33.77
N ILE A 96 51.90 -11.92 33.89
CA ILE A 96 53.05 -11.64 33.01
C ILE A 96 52.68 -12.03 31.56
N GLY A 97 52.79 -11.08 30.61
CA GLY A 97 52.42 -11.27 29.20
C GLY A 97 51.17 -10.51 28.73
N SER A 98 50.33 -10.01 29.63
CA SER A 98 49.07 -9.35 29.25
C SER A 98 49.26 -8.07 28.42
N LYS A 99 50.38 -7.36 28.58
CA LYS A 99 50.71 -6.15 27.80
C LYS A 99 50.90 -6.43 26.31
N PHE A 100 51.55 -7.55 25.96
CA PHE A 100 51.78 -7.93 24.56
C PHE A 100 50.47 -8.40 23.90
N GLN A 101 49.71 -9.25 24.61
CA GLN A 101 48.41 -9.72 24.18
C GLN A 101 47.42 -8.56 23.95
N THR A 102 47.41 -7.56 24.84
CA THR A 102 46.56 -6.37 24.68
C THR A 102 46.95 -5.55 23.44
N LYS A 103 48.25 -5.37 23.16
CA LYS A 103 48.73 -4.60 22.01
C LYS A 103 48.33 -5.28 20.68
N LEU A 104 48.41 -6.61 20.65
CA LEU A 104 48.01 -7.42 19.49
C LEU A 104 46.49 -7.40 19.28
N ILE A 105 45.70 -7.51 20.36
CA ILE A 105 44.23 -7.39 20.30
C ILE A 105 43.81 -6.01 19.80
N ILE A 106 44.44 -4.92 20.27
CA ILE A 106 44.14 -3.56 19.81
C ILE A 106 44.48 -3.41 18.32
N ALA A 107 45.64 -3.90 17.88
CA ALA A 107 46.04 -3.82 16.47
C ALA A 107 45.05 -4.59 15.56
N PHE A 108 44.63 -5.79 15.99
CA PHE A 108 43.65 -6.60 15.26
C PHE A 108 42.27 -5.93 15.24
N CYS A 109 41.83 -5.37 16.37
CA CYS A 109 40.60 -4.57 16.46
C CYS A 109 40.64 -3.39 15.50
N ILE A 110 41.71 -2.60 15.46
CA ILE A 110 41.81 -1.45 14.55
C ILE A 110 41.78 -1.93 13.08
N LEU A 111 42.53 -2.98 12.75
CA LEU A 111 42.60 -3.53 11.40
C LEU A 111 41.25 -4.07 10.91
N ALA A 112 40.45 -4.69 11.79
CA ALA A 112 39.10 -5.15 11.48
C ALA A 112 38.04 -4.02 11.51
N LEU A 113 38.18 -3.06 12.44
CA LEU A 113 37.22 -1.97 12.67
C LEU A 113 37.16 -1.01 11.49
N VAL A 114 38.31 -0.61 10.95
CA VAL A 114 38.39 0.38 9.87
C VAL A 114 37.59 -0.05 8.63
N PRO A 115 37.81 -1.24 8.02
CA PRO A 115 37.03 -1.68 6.87
C PRO A 115 35.56 -1.97 7.22
N ALA A 116 35.26 -2.49 8.42
CA ALA A 116 33.88 -2.76 8.84
C ALA A 116 33.05 -1.49 9.00
N THR A 117 33.64 -0.44 9.59
CA THR A 117 32.98 0.87 9.77
C THR A 117 32.81 1.62 8.45
N LEU A 118 33.80 1.53 7.55
CA LEU A 118 33.68 2.08 6.19
C LEU A 118 32.52 1.42 5.44
N LEU A 119 32.46 0.08 5.46
CA LEU A 119 31.38 -0.68 4.82
C LEU A 119 30.01 -0.33 5.41
N PHE A 120 29.92 -0.21 6.74
CA PHE A 120 28.71 0.24 7.43
C PHE A 120 28.23 1.59 6.93
N PHE A 121 29.13 2.58 6.85
CA PHE A 121 28.77 3.94 6.44
C PHE A 121 28.30 3.98 4.98
N VAL A 122 29.04 3.33 4.08
CA VAL A 122 28.68 3.25 2.66
C VAL A 122 27.34 2.55 2.47
N ALA A 123 27.15 1.38 3.09
CA ALA A 123 25.92 0.61 2.97
C ALA A 123 24.72 1.35 3.59
N SER A 124 24.91 1.99 4.73
CA SER A 124 23.91 2.84 5.38
C SER A 124 23.49 4.00 4.48
N LYS A 125 24.45 4.70 3.84
CA LYS A 125 24.16 5.80 2.92
C LYS A 125 23.45 5.33 1.66
N LEU A 126 23.91 4.25 1.04
CA LEU A 126 23.26 3.63 -0.12
C LEU A 126 21.82 3.23 0.22
N PHE A 127 21.62 2.58 1.36
CA PHE A 127 20.29 2.16 1.81
C PHE A 127 19.36 3.36 2.01
N SER A 128 19.85 4.39 2.73
CA SER A 128 19.11 5.65 2.95
C SER A 128 18.71 6.32 1.63
N TYR A 129 19.60 6.30 0.64
CA TYR A 129 19.34 6.84 -0.68
C TYR A 129 18.30 6.00 -1.44
N SER A 130 18.46 4.68 -1.45
CA SER A 130 17.53 3.75 -2.10
C SER A 130 16.11 3.87 -1.55
N ILE A 131 15.94 3.83 -0.22
CA ILE A 131 14.62 3.99 0.42
C ILE A 131 14.06 5.41 0.19
N GLY A 132 14.93 6.42 0.17
CA GLY A 132 14.55 7.79 -0.18
C GLY A 132 14.03 7.90 -1.62
N ASN A 133 14.64 7.17 -2.56
CA ASN A 133 14.32 7.22 -3.98
C ASN A 133 13.01 6.49 -4.32
N TRP A 134 12.79 5.30 -3.72
CA TRP A 134 11.55 4.53 -3.87
C TRP A 134 10.33 5.30 -3.33
N PHE A 135 10.53 6.07 -2.25
CA PHE A 135 9.52 6.94 -1.65
C PHE A 135 9.86 8.42 -1.84
N SER A 136 10.27 8.79 -3.04
CA SER A 136 10.63 10.16 -3.37
C SER A 136 9.38 10.98 -3.68
N ILE A 137 9.49 12.30 -3.43
CA ILE A 137 8.47 13.28 -3.82
C ILE A 137 8.19 13.21 -5.33
N GLN A 138 9.17 12.81 -6.14
CA GLN A 138 8.98 12.65 -7.59
C GLN A 138 8.04 11.48 -7.92
N VAL A 139 8.19 10.33 -7.27
CA VAL A 139 7.28 9.19 -7.45
C VAL A 139 5.88 9.55 -6.97
N GLU A 140 5.75 10.20 -5.81
CA GLU A 140 4.45 10.66 -5.30
C GLU A 140 3.78 11.64 -6.27
N ARG A 141 4.52 12.64 -6.77
CA ARG A 141 4.01 13.61 -7.74
C ARG A 141 3.58 12.95 -9.05
N SER A 142 4.38 12.04 -9.61
CA SER A 142 4.03 11.35 -10.84
C SER A 142 2.75 10.49 -10.68
N LEU A 143 2.61 9.80 -9.55
CA LEU A 143 1.39 9.03 -9.25
C LEU A 143 0.19 9.95 -9.01
N GLN A 144 0.37 11.07 -8.31
CA GLN A 144 -0.67 12.07 -8.09
C GLN A 144 -1.13 12.69 -9.42
N GLN A 145 -0.21 13.06 -10.30
CA GLN A 145 -0.52 13.60 -11.63
C GLN A 145 -1.22 12.54 -12.50
N SER A 146 -0.79 11.28 -12.44
CA SER A 146 -1.47 10.18 -13.15
C SER A 146 -2.91 9.99 -12.65
N MET A 147 -3.13 10.09 -11.34
CA MET A 147 -4.46 10.07 -10.73
C MET A 147 -5.30 11.27 -11.17
N GLU A 148 -4.71 12.46 -11.22
CA GLU A 148 -5.39 13.67 -11.68
C GLU A 148 -5.83 13.54 -13.15
N VAL A 149 -4.94 13.06 -14.02
CA VAL A 149 -5.27 12.75 -15.43
C VAL A 149 -6.38 11.70 -15.52
N ALA A 150 -6.35 10.65 -14.71
CA ALA A 150 -7.41 9.64 -14.70
C ALA A 150 -8.78 10.22 -14.28
N ARG A 151 -8.80 11.10 -13.28
CA ARG A 151 -10.01 11.80 -12.82
C ARG A 151 -10.53 12.78 -13.86
N GLU A 152 -9.64 13.56 -14.46
CA GLU A 152 -9.98 14.52 -15.51
C GLU A 152 -10.54 13.79 -16.74
N TYR A 153 -9.90 12.70 -17.15
CA TYR A 153 -10.38 11.86 -18.24
C TYR A 153 -11.77 11.29 -17.94
N TYR A 154 -12.01 10.79 -16.73
CA TYR A 154 -13.33 10.30 -16.32
C TYR A 154 -14.39 11.40 -16.35
N SER A 155 -14.11 12.56 -15.76
CA SER A 155 -14.99 13.75 -15.81
C SER A 155 -15.24 14.21 -17.25
N HIS A 156 -14.25 14.11 -18.14
CA HIS A 156 -14.41 14.46 -19.54
C HIS A 156 -15.36 13.50 -20.25
N MET A 157 -15.24 12.18 -20.00
CA MET A 157 -16.19 11.19 -20.52
C MET A 157 -17.61 11.46 -20.04
N GLU A 158 -17.77 11.76 -18.75
CA GLU A 158 -19.06 12.12 -18.16
C GLU A 158 -19.70 13.33 -18.84
N LYS A 159 -18.96 14.44 -18.93
CA LYS A 159 -19.43 15.66 -19.57
C LYS A 159 -19.75 15.44 -21.06
N LYS A 160 -18.92 14.67 -21.77
CA LYS A 160 -19.15 14.34 -23.19
C LYS A 160 -20.47 13.55 -23.35
N SER A 161 -20.70 12.52 -22.54
CA SER A 161 -21.93 11.73 -22.58
C SER A 161 -23.17 12.57 -22.23
N GLN A 162 -23.08 13.41 -21.19
CA GLN A 162 -24.17 14.34 -20.85
C GLN A 162 -24.45 15.34 -21.97
N PHE A 163 -23.40 15.87 -22.61
CA PHE A 163 -23.54 16.79 -23.74
C PHE A 163 -24.28 16.13 -24.91
N HIS A 164 -23.90 14.92 -25.31
CA HIS A 164 -24.58 14.18 -26.38
C HIS A 164 -26.03 13.85 -26.03
N ALA A 165 -26.30 13.41 -24.79
CA ALA A 165 -27.66 13.14 -24.32
C ALA A 165 -28.54 14.41 -24.38
N ARG A 166 -28.02 15.56 -23.90
CA ARG A 166 -28.75 16.85 -23.95
C ARG A 166 -28.98 17.32 -25.38
N LYS A 167 -28.02 17.13 -26.28
CA LYS A 167 -28.20 17.47 -27.70
C LYS A 167 -29.26 16.60 -28.38
N LEU A 168 -29.32 15.31 -28.05
CA LEU A 168 -30.38 14.42 -28.52
C LEU A 168 -31.74 14.81 -27.97
N GLU A 169 -31.84 15.08 -26.66
CA GLU A 169 -33.05 15.60 -26.01
C GLU A 169 -33.55 16.87 -26.70
N GLU A 170 -32.66 17.86 -26.90
CA GLU A 170 -32.97 19.13 -27.56
C GLU A 170 -33.52 18.90 -28.98
N LEU A 171 -32.89 18.03 -29.77
CA LEU A 171 -33.32 17.71 -31.13
C LEU A 171 -34.69 17.02 -31.17
N ILE A 172 -34.97 16.14 -30.21
CA ILE A 172 -36.27 15.45 -30.10
C ILE A 172 -37.36 16.44 -29.71
N THR A 173 -37.09 17.29 -28.72
CA THR A 173 -38.03 18.28 -28.18
C THR A 173 -38.34 19.37 -29.21
N GLN A 174 -37.33 19.96 -29.86
CA GLN A 174 -37.50 21.03 -30.86
C GLN A 174 -38.28 20.57 -32.10
N ASN A 175 -38.03 19.36 -32.59
CA ASN A 175 -38.69 18.81 -33.76
C ASN A 175 -40.02 18.09 -33.44
N GLN A 176 -40.41 18.08 -32.16
CA GLN A 176 -41.61 17.42 -31.63
C GLN A 176 -41.68 15.93 -32.01
N LEU A 177 -40.54 15.24 -31.94
CA LEU A 177 -40.43 13.83 -32.38
C LEU A 177 -41.05 12.84 -31.38
N TYR A 178 -41.51 13.33 -30.22
CA TYR A 178 -42.30 12.56 -29.26
C TYR A 178 -43.70 12.16 -29.79
N LEU A 179 -44.21 12.86 -30.82
CA LEU A 179 -45.50 12.56 -31.45
C LEU A 179 -45.50 11.18 -32.13
N GLN A 180 -46.60 10.43 -32.00
CA GLN A 180 -46.72 9.08 -32.58
C GLN A 180 -46.59 9.06 -34.11
N GLU A 181 -47.02 10.11 -34.79
CA GLU A 181 -46.92 10.23 -36.26
C GLU A 181 -45.48 10.39 -36.77
N LYS A 182 -44.53 10.76 -35.89
CA LYS A 182 -43.11 11.00 -36.25
C LYS A 182 -42.19 9.86 -35.82
N ARG A 183 -42.73 8.69 -35.46
CA ARG A 183 -41.95 7.54 -34.98
C ARG A 183 -40.85 7.10 -35.95
N ASP A 184 -41.14 7.06 -37.25
CA ASP A 184 -40.14 6.70 -38.27
C ASP A 184 -39.02 7.74 -38.41
N ILE A 185 -39.31 9.01 -38.10
CA ILE A 185 -38.31 10.09 -38.09
C ILE A 185 -37.47 9.98 -36.82
N LEU A 186 -38.11 9.73 -35.68
CA LEU A 186 -37.44 9.53 -34.40
C LEU A 186 -36.47 8.34 -34.49
N GLN A 187 -36.91 7.18 -35.00
CA GLN A 187 -36.07 5.99 -35.17
C GLN A 187 -34.81 6.30 -36.00
N ARG A 188 -34.96 6.94 -37.17
CA ARG A 188 -33.82 7.32 -38.02
C ARG A 188 -32.88 8.33 -37.36
N LEU A 189 -33.42 9.28 -36.58
CA LEU A 189 -32.60 10.20 -35.80
C LEU A 189 -31.77 9.44 -34.76
N VAL A 190 -32.40 8.55 -34.01
CA VAL A 190 -31.74 7.72 -32.99
C VAL A 190 -30.63 6.87 -33.62
N GLU A 191 -30.90 6.22 -34.75
CA GLU A 191 -29.91 5.44 -35.50
C GLU A 191 -28.72 6.29 -35.94
N THR A 192 -29.00 7.40 -36.64
CA THR A 192 -27.96 8.28 -37.20
C THR A 192 -27.10 8.88 -36.10
N LYS A 193 -27.71 9.39 -35.02
CA LYS A 193 -27.00 10.04 -33.92
C LYS A 193 -26.29 9.06 -33.01
N THR A 194 -26.75 7.81 -32.89
CA THR A 194 -26.01 6.79 -32.14
C THR A 194 -24.64 6.54 -32.79
N GLU A 195 -24.58 6.42 -34.11
CA GLU A 195 -23.31 6.24 -34.84
C GLU A 195 -22.48 7.54 -34.86
N GLU A 196 -23.08 8.70 -35.16
CA GLU A 196 -22.38 9.99 -35.22
C GLU A 196 -21.74 10.38 -33.87
N TYR A 197 -22.40 10.08 -32.75
CA TYR A 197 -21.90 10.39 -31.41
C TYR A 197 -21.10 9.24 -30.79
N GLU A 198 -20.84 8.16 -31.55
CA GLU A 198 -20.12 6.96 -31.09
C GLU A 198 -20.73 6.35 -29.81
N LEU A 199 -22.06 6.44 -29.68
CA LEU A 199 -22.79 5.86 -28.56
C LEU A 199 -22.88 4.35 -28.75
N GLY A 200 -22.83 3.60 -27.65
CA GLY A 200 -23.16 2.18 -27.66
C GLY A 200 -24.62 1.97 -28.05
N GLY A 201 -25.52 2.79 -27.51
CA GLY A 201 -26.93 2.76 -27.88
C GLY A 201 -27.71 3.91 -27.29
N VAL A 202 -28.93 4.07 -27.79
CA VAL A 202 -29.90 5.05 -27.33
C VAL A 202 -31.25 4.37 -27.23
N ILE A 203 -31.94 4.58 -26.11
CA ILE A 203 -33.27 4.06 -25.84
C ILE A 203 -34.16 5.23 -25.46
N VAL A 204 -35.35 5.29 -26.04
CA VAL A 204 -36.37 6.25 -25.65
C VAL A 204 -37.52 5.48 -25.00
N TYR A 205 -37.85 5.87 -23.78
CA TYR A 205 -38.95 5.34 -23.01
C TYR A 205 -40.11 6.33 -22.97
N ASP A 206 -41.35 5.83 -22.89
CA ASP A 206 -42.50 6.65 -22.53
C ASP A 206 -42.58 6.87 -20.99
N GLN A 207 -43.59 7.61 -20.52
CA GLN A 207 -43.83 7.81 -19.08
C GLN A 207 -44.07 6.51 -18.29
N LEU A 208 -44.50 5.44 -18.97
CA LEU A 208 -44.79 4.14 -18.36
C LEU A 208 -43.55 3.22 -18.34
N GLY A 209 -42.39 3.71 -18.82
CA GLY A 209 -41.17 2.93 -18.91
C GLY A 209 -41.16 1.91 -20.04
N GLN A 210 -42.06 2.03 -21.02
CA GLN A 210 -42.06 1.17 -22.20
C GLN A 210 -41.14 1.73 -23.28
N VAL A 211 -40.37 0.85 -23.93
CA VAL A 211 -39.48 1.24 -25.02
C VAL A 211 -40.30 1.70 -26.22
N VAL A 212 -40.12 2.96 -26.60
CA VAL A 212 -40.76 3.58 -27.76
C VAL A 212 -39.93 3.36 -29.01
N VAL A 213 -38.64 3.69 -28.91
CA VAL A 213 -37.62 3.42 -29.95
C VAL A 213 -36.32 3.04 -29.27
N SER A 214 -35.52 2.24 -29.94
CA SER A 214 -34.20 1.89 -29.46
C SER A 214 -33.30 1.56 -30.63
N TYR A 215 -32.04 1.96 -30.53
CA TYR A 215 -31.00 1.51 -31.42
C TYR A 215 -29.71 1.29 -30.63
N ALA A 216 -28.97 0.25 -31.02
CA ALA A 216 -27.66 -0.01 -30.47
C ALA A 216 -26.72 -0.46 -31.59
N ASN A 217 -25.48 -0.02 -31.49
CA ASN A 217 -24.44 -0.44 -32.41
C ASN A 217 -23.94 -1.85 -32.05
N GLN A 218 -23.03 -2.36 -32.89
CA GLN A 218 -22.44 -3.70 -32.72
C GLN A 218 -21.63 -3.87 -31.43
N SER A 219 -21.33 -2.77 -30.73
CA SER A 219 -20.61 -2.80 -29.46
C SER A 219 -21.48 -3.18 -28.26
N MET A 220 -22.80 -3.28 -28.43
CA MET A 220 -23.76 -3.61 -27.38
C MET A 220 -24.22 -5.07 -27.39
N PRO A 221 -24.63 -5.61 -26.24
CA PRO A 221 -25.23 -6.92 -26.16
C PRO A 221 -26.63 -6.94 -26.78
N GLN A 222 -27.04 -8.09 -27.33
CA GLN A 222 -28.35 -8.28 -27.98
C GLN A 222 -29.58 -7.94 -27.11
N ASN A 223 -29.46 -7.99 -25.77
CA ASN A 223 -30.55 -7.69 -24.82
C ASN A 223 -30.29 -6.40 -24.01
N TYR A 224 -29.72 -5.37 -24.63
CA TYR A 224 -29.35 -4.12 -23.93
C TYR A 224 -30.53 -3.31 -23.40
N THR A 225 -31.76 -3.58 -23.88
CA THR A 225 -33.02 -2.94 -23.45
C THR A 225 -33.63 -3.57 -22.19
N ASN A 226 -33.24 -4.80 -21.82
CA ASN A 226 -33.72 -5.51 -20.62
C ASN A 226 -32.78 -5.34 -19.41
N LEU A 227 -31.81 -4.43 -19.51
CA LEU A 227 -30.98 -4.07 -18.37
C LEU A 227 -31.83 -3.20 -17.43
N ASP A 228 -31.76 -3.45 -16.13
CA ASP A 228 -32.63 -2.79 -15.14
C ASP A 228 -32.23 -1.30 -14.99
N TYR A 229 -32.86 -0.45 -15.81
CA TYR A 229 -32.70 1.00 -15.75
C TYR A 229 -33.85 1.67 -14.99
N ALA A 230 -34.77 0.89 -14.39
CA ALA A 230 -35.96 1.43 -13.75
C ALA A 230 -35.61 2.33 -12.57
N ASP A 231 -34.60 1.94 -11.78
CA ASP A 231 -34.08 2.75 -10.67
C ASP A 231 -33.49 4.07 -11.18
N LEU A 232 -32.72 4.05 -12.28
CA LEU A 232 -32.14 5.26 -12.88
C LEU A 232 -33.21 6.24 -13.39
N ILE A 233 -34.26 5.70 -14.01
CA ILE A 233 -35.37 6.50 -14.52
C ILE A 233 -36.11 7.14 -13.34
N ARG A 234 -36.42 6.36 -12.29
CA ARG A 234 -37.08 6.85 -11.07
C ARG A 234 -36.28 7.96 -10.41
N ASP A 235 -34.99 7.76 -10.22
CA ASP A 235 -34.13 8.74 -9.56
C ASP A 235 -34.03 10.02 -10.43
N SER A 236 -34.09 9.90 -11.76
CA SER A 236 -34.08 11.05 -12.70
C SER A 236 -35.39 11.83 -12.71
N MET A 237 -36.43 11.34 -12.02
CA MET A 237 -37.66 12.11 -11.79
C MET A 237 -37.45 13.15 -10.69
N GLU A 238 -36.55 12.89 -9.74
CA GLU A 238 -36.23 13.77 -8.62
C GLU A 238 -35.09 14.75 -8.94
N SER A 239 -34.16 14.34 -9.81
CA SER A 239 -33.02 15.14 -10.28
C SER A 239 -33.15 15.46 -11.78
N GLU A 240 -32.88 16.71 -12.19
CA GLU A 240 -33.01 17.17 -13.59
C GLU A 240 -32.19 16.36 -14.63
N SER A 241 -31.20 15.58 -14.16
CA SER A 241 -30.46 14.59 -14.95
C SER A 241 -29.73 13.60 -14.04
N ILE A 242 -29.56 12.35 -14.48
CA ILE A 242 -28.70 11.36 -13.80
C ILE A 242 -27.66 10.81 -14.76
N THR A 243 -26.42 10.77 -14.27
CA THR A 243 -25.33 9.99 -14.87
C THR A 243 -24.94 8.90 -13.90
N GLU A 244 -24.99 7.66 -14.34
CA GLU A 244 -24.51 6.53 -13.56
C GLU A 244 -23.58 5.65 -14.38
N MET A 245 -22.51 5.16 -13.74
CA MET A 245 -21.71 4.08 -14.32
C MET A 245 -22.39 2.76 -14.02
N SER A 246 -22.82 2.07 -15.06
CA SER A 246 -23.38 0.73 -14.92
C SER A 246 -22.46 -0.32 -15.52
N SER A 247 -22.04 -1.25 -14.67
CA SER A 247 -21.23 -2.42 -15.04
C SER A 247 -22.14 -3.63 -15.19
N HIS A 248 -22.27 -4.13 -16.42
CA HIS A 248 -23.02 -5.35 -16.71
C HIS A 248 -22.09 -6.47 -17.18
N THR A 249 -22.57 -7.71 -17.15
CA THR A 249 -21.82 -8.92 -17.51
C THR A 249 -21.17 -8.91 -18.91
N LYS A 250 -21.55 -7.95 -19.78
CA LYS A 250 -21.04 -7.80 -21.15
C LYS A 250 -20.33 -6.47 -21.44
N GLY A 251 -20.17 -5.58 -20.46
CA GLY A 251 -19.44 -4.33 -20.67
C GLY A 251 -19.68 -3.28 -19.59
N ASN A 252 -18.85 -2.24 -19.62
CA ASN A 252 -18.99 -1.09 -18.74
C ASN A 252 -19.48 0.09 -19.57
N TYR A 253 -20.58 0.69 -19.13
CA TYR A 253 -21.26 1.75 -19.85
C TYR A 253 -21.49 2.93 -18.92
N LEU A 254 -21.30 4.12 -19.46
CA LEU A 254 -21.83 5.31 -18.84
C LEU A 254 -23.27 5.49 -19.33
N VAL A 255 -24.20 5.47 -18.38
CA VAL A 255 -25.63 5.64 -18.64
C VAL A 255 -26.00 7.07 -18.28
N VAL A 256 -26.58 7.80 -19.23
CA VAL A 256 -27.14 9.12 -18.98
C VAL A 256 -28.63 9.08 -19.26
N VAL A 257 -29.42 9.51 -18.29
CA VAL A 257 -30.88 9.56 -18.37
C VAL A 257 -31.34 11.01 -18.27
N LEU A 258 -32.14 11.44 -19.25
CA LEU A 258 -32.74 12.77 -19.30
C LEU A 258 -34.24 12.70 -19.57
N PRO A 259 -35.06 13.55 -18.93
CA PRO A 259 -36.49 13.65 -19.24
C PRO A 259 -36.70 14.34 -20.59
N LEU A 260 -37.53 13.75 -21.44
CA LEU A 260 -38.04 14.37 -22.66
C LEU A 260 -39.29 15.17 -22.33
N LYS A 261 -39.27 16.48 -22.62
CA LYS A 261 -40.36 17.40 -22.30
C LYS A 261 -41.24 17.65 -23.53
N GLN A 262 -42.55 17.65 -23.33
CA GLN A 262 -43.56 18.05 -24.30
C GLN A 262 -44.25 19.33 -23.82
N VAL A 263 -44.60 20.20 -24.77
CA VAL A 263 -45.42 21.40 -24.49
C VAL A 263 -46.84 21.11 -24.94
N VAL A 264 -47.79 21.05 -24.00
CA VAL A 264 -49.22 20.89 -24.26
C VAL A 264 -49.93 22.13 -23.72
N GLU A 265 -50.64 22.86 -24.58
CA GLU A 265 -51.43 24.04 -24.19
C GLU A 265 -50.64 25.07 -23.35
N GLY A 266 -49.36 25.28 -23.68
CA GLY A 266 -48.47 26.21 -22.98
C GLY A 266 -47.91 25.71 -21.65
N LYS A 267 -48.21 24.47 -21.25
CA LYS A 267 -47.62 23.81 -20.06
C LYS A 267 -46.60 22.76 -20.49
N THR A 268 -45.45 22.75 -19.83
CA THR A 268 -44.41 21.73 -20.03
C THR A 268 -44.70 20.51 -19.19
N ALA A 269 -44.86 19.35 -19.83
CA ALA A 269 -45.02 18.05 -19.18
C ALA A 269 -43.89 17.10 -19.63
N ILE A 270 -43.49 16.16 -18.79
CA ILE A 270 -42.53 15.11 -19.18
C ILE A 270 -43.29 14.10 -20.03
N TRP A 271 -42.89 13.88 -21.28
CA TRP A 271 -43.49 12.86 -22.16
C TRP A 271 -42.83 11.48 -22.02
N GLY A 272 -41.57 11.44 -21.61
CA GLY A 272 -40.81 10.21 -21.49
C GLY A 272 -39.37 10.47 -21.11
N TYR A 273 -38.50 9.50 -21.33
CA TYR A 273 -37.09 9.57 -20.98
C TYR A 273 -36.21 9.14 -22.14
N ILE A 274 -35.10 9.83 -22.34
CA ILE A 274 -34.03 9.37 -23.22
C ILE A 274 -32.89 8.83 -22.37
N LEU A 275 -32.44 7.63 -22.74
CA LEU A 275 -31.34 6.93 -22.12
C LEU A 275 -30.24 6.72 -23.16
N THR A 276 -29.07 7.30 -22.92
CA THR A 276 -27.90 7.12 -23.80
C THR A 276 -26.86 6.25 -23.11
N LEU A 277 -26.30 5.31 -23.86
CA LEU A 277 -25.34 4.32 -23.39
C LEU A 277 -24.00 4.62 -24.06
N SER A 278 -23.03 5.17 -23.33
CA SER A 278 -21.69 5.40 -23.86
C SER A 278 -20.75 4.28 -23.42
N LYS A 279 -20.12 3.59 -24.38
CA LYS A 279 -19.22 2.49 -24.09
C LYS A 279 -17.90 3.01 -23.51
N ILE A 280 -17.50 2.46 -22.37
CA ILE A 280 -16.17 2.67 -21.82
C ILE A 280 -15.32 1.45 -22.17
N PRO A 281 -14.23 1.60 -22.94
CA PRO A 281 -13.34 0.48 -23.24
C PRO A 281 -12.86 -0.18 -21.94
N LYS A 282 -12.89 -1.51 -21.88
CA LYS A 282 -12.44 -2.26 -20.70
C LYS A 282 -11.00 -1.91 -20.30
N SER A 283 -10.15 -1.66 -21.29
CA SER A 283 -8.76 -1.21 -21.10
C SER A 283 -8.67 0.11 -20.33
N THR A 284 -9.58 1.05 -20.57
CA THR A 284 -9.63 2.34 -19.87
C THR A 284 -9.96 2.15 -18.40
N ILE A 285 -10.98 1.34 -18.08
CA ILE A 285 -11.37 1.10 -16.69
C ILE A 285 -10.27 0.40 -15.92
N ILE A 286 -9.66 -0.64 -16.51
CA ILE A 286 -8.51 -1.32 -15.91
C ILE A 286 -7.37 -0.34 -15.65
N LYS A 287 -7.09 0.59 -16.56
CA LYS A 287 -6.03 1.61 -16.37
C LYS A 287 -6.38 2.59 -15.23
N ILE A 288 -7.61 3.10 -15.19
CA ILE A 288 -8.06 4.02 -14.12
C ILE A 288 -8.00 3.33 -12.75
N GLU A 289 -8.47 2.09 -12.67
CA GLU A 289 -8.45 1.29 -11.45
C GLU A 289 -7.01 0.95 -11.03
N SER A 290 -6.15 0.57 -11.99
CA SER A 290 -4.73 0.32 -11.73
C SER A 290 -4.01 1.56 -11.21
N ILE A 291 -4.26 2.74 -11.77
CA ILE A 291 -3.70 4.02 -11.28
C ILE A 291 -4.18 4.28 -9.84
N ARG A 292 -5.47 4.05 -9.56
CA ARG A 292 -6.06 4.25 -8.24
C ARG A 292 -5.45 3.33 -7.20
N ASN A 293 -5.44 2.03 -7.47
CA ASN A 293 -4.90 1.02 -6.58
C ASN A 293 -3.41 1.29 -6.34
N THR A 294 -2.65 1.61 -7.38
CA THR A 294 -1.21 1.92 -7.24
C THR A 294 -0.96 3.17 -6.39
N PHE A 295 -1.75 4.22 -6.56
CA PHE A 295 -1.63 5.43 -5.73
C PHE A 295 -2.00 5.18 -4.27
N GLU A 296 -3.08 4.44 -4.02
CA GLU A 296 -3.51 4.06 -2.67
C GLU A 296 -2.48 3.14 -1.98
N ASP A 297 -1.96 2.15 -2.70
CA ASP A 297 -0.93 1.25 -2.20
C ASP A 297 0.37 2.00 -1.92
N TYR A 298 0.77 2.93 -2.80
CA TYR A 298 1.90 3.82 -2.54
C TYR A 298 1.69 4.64 -1.27
N LYS A 299 0.51 5.26 -1.10
CA LYS A 299 0.19 6.01 0.13
C LYS A 299 0.33 5.11 1.36
N LYS A 300 -0.27 3.92 1.37
CA LYS A 300 -0.16 2.94 2.46
C LYS A 300 1.29 2.56 2.77
N GLN A 301 2.09 2.24 1.75
CA GLN A 301 3.49 1.84 1.91
C GLN A 301 4.41 2.99 2.31
N SER A 302 4.13 4.21 1.86
CA SER A 302 4.92 5.40 2.20
C SER A 302 4.93 5.67 3.71
N PHE A 303 3.87 5.29 4.43
CA PHE A 303 3.82 5.35 5.89
C PHE A 303 4.80 4.39 6.57
N LEU A 304 5.15 3.27 5.92
CA LEU A 304 6.10 2.30 6.45
C LEU A 304 7.56 2.67 6.21
N LYS A 305 7.85 3.79 5.54
CA LYS A 305 9.22 4.24 5.26
C LYS A 305 10.08 4.29 6.52
N LEU A 306 9.50 4.76 7.63
CA LEU A 306 10.21 4.96 8.91
C LEU A 306 10.51 3.63 9.64
N PRO A 307 9.53 2.73 9.90
CA PRO A 307 9.81 1.43 10.52
C PRO A 307 10.68 0.52 9.62
N VAL A 308 10.52 0.59 8.30
CA VAL A 308 11.39 -0.16 7.37
C VAL A 308 12.82 0.35 7.48
N SER A 309 13.04 1.67 7.38
CA SER A 309 14.40 2.23 7.50
C SER A 309 15.06 1.89 8.84
N ALA A 310 14.30 1.94 9.94
CA ALA A 310 14.79 1.57 11.26
C ALA A 310 15.24 0.09 11.34
N ASN A 311 14.44 -0.84 10.80
CA ASN A 311 14.78 -2.27 10.72
C ASN A 311 16.15 -2.50 10.03
N TYR A 312 16.38 -1.82 8.92
CA TYR A 312 17.62 -1.97 8.16
C TYR A 312 18.83 -1.36 8.87
N TYR A 313 18.72 -0.15 9.43
CA TYR A 313 19.82 0.41 10.22
C TYR A 313 20.19 -0.51 11.39
N THR A 314 19.19 -1.09 12.06
CA THR A 314 19.41 -2.01 13.18
C THR A 314 20.13 -3.28 12.72
N THR A 315 19.73 -3.85 11.57
CA THR A 315 20.40 -5.01 10.96
C THR A 315 21.86 -4.70 10.58
N PHE A 316 22.11 -3.53 9.99
CA PHE A 316 23.47 -3.11 9.65
C PHE A 316 24.34 -2.92 10.89
N ILE A 317 23.83 -2.27 11.93
CA ILE A 317 24.53 -2.11 13.21
C ILE A 317 24.89 -3.48 13.79
N LEU A 318 23.94 -4.42 13.77
CA LEU A 318 24.13 -5.79 14.23
C LEU A 318 25.23 -6.52 13.44
N MET A 319 25.18 -6.49 12.11
CA MET A 319 26.20 -7.10 11.23
C MET A 319 27.58 -6.50 11.48
N THR A 320 27.68 -5.17 11.58
CA THR A 320 28.95 -4.50 11.87
C THR A 320 29.51 -4.89 13.22
N LEU A 321 28.66 -4.96 14.25
CA LEU A 321 29.07 -5.45 15.57
C LEU A 321 29.51 -6.92 15.49
N LEU A 322 28.80 -7.78 14.76
CA LEU A 322 29.16 -9.19 14.60
C LEU A 322 30.53 -9.35 13.93
N ILE A 323 30.82 -8.59 12.87
CA ILE A 323 32.12 -8.62 12.18
C ILE A 323 33.24 -8.10 13.09
N LEU A 324 32.97 -7.05 13.88
CA LEU A 324 33.95 -6.43 14.77
C LEU A 324 34.34 -7.36 15.93
N PHE A 325 33.44 -8.25 16.34
CA PHE A 325 33.61 -9.12 17.51
C PHE A 325 33.67 -10.62 17.18
N SER A 326 33.60 -11.00 15.90
CA SER A 326 33.99 -12.31 15.38
C SER A 326 35.50 -12.41 15.29
#